data_AF-A0A1G2KPU4-F1
#
_entry.id   AF-A0A1G2KPU4-F1
#
_cell.length_a   1.000
_cell.length_b   1.000
_cell.length_c   1.000
_cell.angle_alpha   90.00
_cell.angle_beta   90.00
_cell.angle_gamma   90.00
#
_symmetry.space_group_name_H-M   'P 1'
#
loop_
_entity.id
_entity.type
_entity.pdbx_description
1 polymer ?
#
loop_
_entity_poly.entity_id
_entity_poly.type
_entity_poly.pdbx_seq_one_letter_code
_entity_poly.pdbx_strand_id
1 'polypeptide(L)'
;MDETRVCQNCKKDFVIEPDDFLFYEKMKVPAPTFCSECRLVRRFAWRNEKSLYKRLCDKCGKGIVSVFSKETELTVYCGPCWWSDSWDGLNYGVDYDPNKLFLAQVRELFQRTPALANYTVTSTVENSDYVSMAAHLKNCYLTTYSDFNEDCLYASFILYSKGCVDNLMVDHCEF
;
A
#
# COMPACT_ATOMS: atom_id res chain seq x y z
N MET A 1 -8.56 -12.31 33.95
CA MET A 1 -9.61 -11.27 34.09
C MET A 1 -9.47 -10.38 32.88
N ASP A 2 -10.59 -9.93 32.35
CA ASP A 2 -10.68 -8.89 31.33
C ASP A 2 -10.10 -7.56 31.86
N GLU A 3 -9.47 -6.79 30.98
CA GLU A 3 -8.93 -5.46 31.32
C GLU A 3 -9.54 -4.40 30.40
N THR A 4 -10.30 -3.47 30.96
CA THR A 4 -10.82 -2.32 30.20
C THR A 4 -9.78 -1.20 30.17
N ARG A 5 -9.45 -0.71 28.96
CA ARG A 5 -8.51 0.39 28.74
C ARG A 5 -9.10 1.51 27.91
N VAL A 6 -8.65 2.74 28.15
CA VAL A 6 -8.95 3.91 27.32
C VAL A 6 -8.05 3.93 26.08
N CYS A 7 -8.64 4.00 24.88
CA CYS A 7 -7.89 4.11 23.62
C CYS A 7 -7.13 5.44 23.53
N GLN A 8 -5.81 5.40 23.30
CA GLN A 8 -4.97 6.59 23.18
C GLN A 8 -5.40 7.54 22.05
N ASN A 9 -6.02 7.04 20.97
CA ASN A 9 -6.50 7.86 19.85
C ASN A 9 -7.88 8.47 20.12
N CYS A 10 -8.93 7.63 20.05
CA CYS A 10 -10.32 8.08 20.06
C CYS A 10 -10.91 8.28 21.46
N LYS A 11 -10.13 8.02 22.53
CA LYS A 11 -10.52 8.14 23.94
C LYS A 11 -11.74 7.30 24.37
N LYS A 12 -12.20 6.38 23.52
CA LYS A 12 -13.21 5.37 23.86
C LYS A 12 -12.57 4.22 24.64
N ASP A 13 -13.34 3.61 25.53
CA ASP A 13 -12.96 2.38 26.21
C ASP A 13 -12.96 1.19 25.25
N PHE A 14 -12.10 0.21 25.52
CA PHE A 14 -12.09 -1.08 24.88
C PHE A 14 -11.62 -2.16 25.86
N VAL A 15 -12.18 -3.35 25.74
CA VAL A 15 -11.81 -4.52 26.55
C VAL A 15 -10.64 -5.24 25.87
N ILE A 16 -9.74 -5.77 26.70
CA ILE A 16 -8.75 -6.79 26.33
C ILE A 16 -9.16 -8.06 27.05
N GLU A 17 -9.43 -9.12 26.28
CA GLU A 17 -9.90 -10.39 26.82
C GLU A 17 -8.75 -11.17 27.50
N PRO A 18 -9.04 -12.09 28.45
CA PRO A 18 -8.00 -12.94 29.06
C PRO A 18 -7.12 -13.68 28.02
N ASP A 19 -7.74 -14.14 26.93
CA ASP A 19 -7.06 -14.87 25.86
C ASP A 19 -6.16 -13.97 24.99
N ASP A 20 -6.49 -12.67 24.86
CA ASP A 20 -5.63 -11.70 24.19
C ASP A 20 -4.27 -11.58 24.93
N PHE A 21 -4.27 -11.59 26.26
CA PHE A 21 -3.02 -11.52 27.05
C PHE A 21 -2.12 -12.74 26.81
N LEU A 22 -2.69 -13.94 26.74
CA LEU A 22 -1.96 -15.16 26.40
C LEU A 22 -1.36 -15.07 24.99
N PHE A 23 -2.07 -14.47 24.03
CA PHE A 23 -1.53 -14.20 22.70
C PHE A 23 -0.37 -13.19 22.74
N TYR A 24 -0.50 -12.07 23.45
CA TYR A 24 0.56 -11.05 23.54
C TYR A 24 1.82 -11.57 24.23
N GLU A 25 1.68 -12.36 25.31
CA GLU A 25 2.80 -13.03 25.99
C GLU A 25 3.51 -14.02 25.05
N LYS A 26 2.76 -14.90 24.39
CA LYS A 26 3.30 -15.88 23.43
C LYS A 26 4.06 -15.20 22.28
N MET A 27 3.55 -14.08 21.78
CA MET A 27 4.18 -13.30 20.71
C MET A 27 5.30 -12.37 21.22
N LYS A 28 5.50 -12.26 22.54
CA LYS A 28 6.46 -11.35 23.21
C LYS A 28 6.27 -9.88 22.81
N VAL A 29 5.01 -9.43 22.69
CA VAL A 29 4.65 -8.05 22.36
C VAL A 29 3.83 -7.40 23.48
N PRO A 30 3.89 -6.08 23.65
CA PRO A 30 3.05 -5.40 24.65
C PRO A 30 1.57 -5.42 24.25
N ALA A 31 0.69 -5.54 25.25
CA ALA A 31 -0.75 -5.40 25.09
C ALA A 31 -1.12 -4.00 24.54
N PRO A 32 -2.17 -3.87 23.71
CA PRO A 32 -2.45 -2.67 22.95
C PRO A 32 -2.83 -1.46 23.82
N THR A 33 -2.48 -0.27 23.33
CA THR A 33 -2.93 1.03 23.85
C THR A 33 -3.97 1.72 22.95
N PHE A 34 -4.37 1.05 21.87
CA PHE A 34 -5.35 1.52 20.88
C PHE A 34 -6.42 0.44 20.67
N CYS A 35 -7.69 0.84 20.61
CA CYS A 35 -8.79 -0.08 20.30
C CYS A 35 -8.61 -0.74 18.91
N SER A 36 -9.33 -1.83 18.66
CA SER A 36 -9.29 -2.61 17.42
C SER A 36 -9.45 -1.74 16.16
N GLU A 37 -10.46 -0.86 16.15
CA GLU A 37 -10.76 0.08 15.06
C GLU A 37 -9.60 1.07 14.81
N CYS A 38 -9.06 1.71 15.85
CA CYS A 38 -7.94 2.64 15.67
C CYS A 38 -6.64 1.94 15.25
N ARG A 39 -6.43 0.68 15.66
CA ARG A 39 -5.34 -0.16 15.12
C ARG A 39 -5.58 -0.49 13.64
N LEU A 40 -6.82 -0.71 13.23
CA LEU A 40 -7.19 -0.98 11.83
C LEU A 40 -6.97 0.25 10.93
N VAL A 41 -7.44 1.42 11.35
CA VAL A 41 -7.21 2.70 10.64
C VAL A 41 -5.71 2.95 10.46
N ARG A 42 -4.89 2.72 11.51
CA ARG A 42 -3.43 2.86 11.42
C ARG A 42 -2.76 1.91 10.41
N ARG A 43 -3.28 0.69 10.25
CA ARG A 43 -2.78 -0.25 9.22
C ARG A 43 -3.13 0.24 7.81
N PHE A 44 -4.37 0.70 7.60
CA PHE A 44 -4.80 1.23 6.30
C PHE A 44 -4.22 2.61 5.95
N ALA A 45 -3.80 3.40 6.93
CA ALA A 45 -3.17 4.71 6.67
C ALA A 45 -1.91 4.65 5.80
N TRP A 46 -1.19 3.51 5.81
CA TRP A 46 -0.01 3.27 4.97
C TRP A 46 -0.34 2.55 3.66
N ARG A 47 -1.59 2.12 3.45
CA ARG A 47 -2.01 1.32 2.29
C ARG A 47 -3.19 1.97 1.60
N ASN A 48 -2.89 2.81 0.62
CA ASN A 48 -3.92 3.40 -0.23
C ASN A 48 -4.38 2.38 -1.30
N GLU A 49 -5.39 1.59 -0.94
CA GLU A 49 -5.96 0.53 -1.79
C GLU A 49 -6.98 1.04 -2.83
N LYS A 50 -7.45 2.30 -2.71
CA LYS A 50 -8.67 2.76 -3.40
C LYS A 50 -8.62 4.17 -4.01
N SER A 51 -7.68 5.03 -3.60
CA SER A 51 -7.62 6.42 -4.06
C SER A 51 -6.51 6.59 -5.10
N LEU A 52 -6.87 6.98 -6.32
CA LEU A 52 -5.93 7.21 -7.41
C LEU A 52 -5.98 8.67 -7.85
N TYR A 53 -4.83 9.23 -8.19
CA TYR A 53 -4.62 10.64 -8.49
C TYR A 53 -3.85 10.80 -9.79
N LYS A 54 -4.18 11.85 -10.56
CA LYS A 54 -3.39 12.23 -11.74
C LYS A 54 -2.25 13.16 -11.30
N ARG A 55 -1.01 12.80 -11.58
CA ARG A 55 0.17 13.67 -11.37
C ARG A 55 1.13 13.59 -12.55
N LEU A 56 2.20 14.37 -12.52
CA LEU A 56 3.34 14.16 -13.42
C LEU A 56 4.30 13.18 -12.75
N CYS A 57 5.00 12.39 -13.56
CA CYS A 57 6.19 11.67 -13.12
C CYS A 57 7.28 12.70 -12.84
N ASP A 58 7.80 12.75 -11.62
CA ASP A 58 8.77 13.76 -11.22
C ASP A 58 10.15 13.57 -11.88
N LYS A 59 10.35 12.43 -12.57
CA LYS A 59 11.57 12.13 -13.34
C LYS A 59 11.51 12.54 -14.81
N CYS A 60 10.42 12.20 -15.51
CA CYS A 60 10.31 12.36 -16.97
C CYS A 60 9.20 13.32 -17.41
N GLY A 61 8.49 13.96 -16.49
CA GLY A 61 7.41 14.92 -16.76
C GLY A 61 6.15 14.33 -17.40
N LYS A 62 6.13 13.05 -17.78
CA LYS A 62 4.95 12.39 -18.34
C LYS A 62 3.81 12.37 -17.33
N GLY A 63 2.59 12.67 -17.77
CA GLY A 63 1.39 12.51 -16.94
C GLY A 63 1.13 11.03 -16.64
N ILE A 64 0.76 10.73 -15.39
CA ILE A 64 0.53 9.39 -14.87
C ILE A 64 -0.62 9.35 -13.85
N VAL A 65 -1.12 8.14 -13.62
CA VAL A 65 -1.94 7.79 -12.45
C VAL A 65 -1.02 7.36 -11.30
N SER A 66 -1.43 7.61 -10.06
CA SER A 66 -0.68 7.23 -8.87
C SER A 66 -1.59 7.03 -7.65
N VAL A 67 -1.21 6.15 -6.70
CA VAL A 67 -1.79 6.13 -5.34
C VAL A 67 -1.34 7.32 -4.47
N PHE A 68 -0.50 8.21 -5.00
CA PHE A 68 -0.01 9.41 -4.33
C PHE A 68 -0.59 10.66 -4.98
N SER A 69 -1.16 11.56 -4.16
CA SER A 69 -1.80 12.79 -4.63
C SER A 69 -0.78 13.84 -5.12
N LYS A 70 -1.20 15.06 -5.48
CA LYS A 70 -0.25 16.14 -5.82
C LYS A 70 0.22 16.92 -4.60
N GLU A 71 -0.55 16.85 -3.52
CA GLU A 71 -0.36 17.56 -2.26
C GLU A 71 0.61 16.82 -1.33
N THR A 72 0.95 15.56 -1.65
CA THR A 72 1.99 14.82 -0.96
C THR A 72 3.38 15.28 -1.38
N GLU A 73 4.24 15.47 -0.39
CA GLU A 73 5.64 15.89 -0.54
C GLU A 73 6.57 14.75 -1.01
N LEU A 74 6.00 13.61 -1.44
CA LEU A 74 6.74 12.47 -1.98
C LEU A 74 7.14 12.73 -3.44
N THR A 75 8.42 12.43 -3.74
CA THR A 75 8.91 12.25 -5.11
C THR A 75 8.30 10.97 -5.68
N VAL A 76 7.68 11.01 -6.85
CA VAL A 76 6.95 9.87 -7.44
C VAL A 76 7.33 9.63 -8.90
N TYR A 77 7.78 8.40 -9.18
CA TYR A 77 8.20 7.97 -10.51
C TYR A 77 7.17 7.05 -11.15
N CYS A 78 6.91 7.25 -12.44
CA CYS A 78 6.20 6.27 -13.25
C CYS A 78 6.98 4.95 -13.31
N GLY A 79 6.27 3.85 -13.53
CA GLY A 79 6.84 2.52 -13.67
C GLY A 79 8.12 2.45 -14.52
N PRO A 80 8.11 2.96 -15.78
CA PRO A 80 9.29 2.89 -16.63
C PRO A 80 10.48 3.72 -16.11
N CYS A 81 10.24 4.78 -15.34
CA CYS A 81 11.29 5.59 -14.72
C CYS A 81 11.85 4.95 -13.45
N TRP A 82 10.98 4.29 -12.68
CA TRP A 82 11.33 3.55 -11.48
C TRP A 82 12.19 2.31 -11.80
N TRP A 83 11.81 1.53 -12.82
CA TRP A 83 12.52 0.32 -13.23
C TRP A 83 13.63 0.55 -14.28
N SER A 84 14.10 1.80 -14.45
CA SER A 84 15.20 2.12 -15.37
C SER A 84 16.49 2.49 -14.65
N ASP A 85 17.63 2.21 -15.28
CA ASP A 85 18.99 2.51 -14.78
C ASP A 85 19.30 4.02 -14.69
N SER A 86 18.31 4.89 -14.96
CA SER A 86 18.48 6.35 -14.92
C SER A 86 18.38 6.95 -13.51
N TRP A 87 18.41 6.13 -12.45
CA TRP A 87 18.59 6.55 -11.05
C TRP A 87 19.15 5.41 -10.20
N ASP A 88 19.75 5.76 -9.07
CA ASP A 88 20.27 4.83 -8.06
C ASP A 88 19.50 5.02 -6.74
N GLY A 89 19.18 3.92 -6.06
CA GLY A 89 18.51 3.90 -4.75
C GLY A 89 19.37 4.39 -3.58
N LEU A 90 20.65 4.69 -3.80
CA LEU A 90 21.54 5.33 -2.83
C LEU A 90 21.58 6.85 -2.96
N ASN A 91 21.13 7.42 -4.09
CA ASN A 91 21.22 8.86 -4.38
C ASN A 91 20.39 9.75 -3.43
N TYR A 92 19.35 9.20 -2.79
CA TYR A 92 18.54 9.91 -1.80
C TYR A 92 19.07 9.77 -0.37
N GLY A 93 20.22 9.09 -0.18
CA GLY A 93 20.86 8.92 1.12
C GLY A 93 21.15 10.23 1.83
N VAL A 94 21.13 10.16 3.17
CA VAL A 94 21.47 11.26 4.07
C VAL A 94 22.19 10.69 5.27
N ASP A 95 23.30 11.31 5.67
CA ASP A 95 23.98 10.96 6.91
C ASP A 95 23.11 11.31 8.13
N TYR A 96 23.15 10.46 9.15
CA TYR A 96 22.41 10.69 10.38
C TYR A 96 23.05 11.81 11.21
N ASP A 97 22.26 12.85 11.50
CA ASP A 97 22.66 13.98 12.35
C ASP A 97 22.07 13.82 13.77
N PRO A 98 22.86 13.56 14.81
CA PRO A 98 22.35 13.41 16.18
C PRO A 98 21.76 14.70 16.76
N ASN A 99 21.98 15.86 16.14
CA ASN A 99 21.45 17.15 16.58
C ASN A 99 20.02 17.44 16.07
N LYS A 100 19.52 16.64 15.12
CA LYS A 100 18.15 16.75 14.57
C LYS A 100 17.23 15.70 15.16
N LEU A 101 15.96 16.05 15.35
CA LEU A 101 14.92 15.10 15.76
C LEU A 101 14.86 13.91 14.80
N PHE A 102 15.05 12.69 15.33
CA PHE A 102 15.09 11.45 14.54
C PHE A 102 13.91 11.30 13.57
N LEU A 103 12.67 11.49 14.05
CA LEU A 103 11.47 11.36 13.21
C LEU A 103 11.34 12.45 12.14
N ALA A 104 11.98 13.62 12.33
CA ALA A 104 12.03 14.66 11.29
C ALA A 104 12.99 14.26 10.17
N GLN A 105 14.17 13.72 10.51
CA GLN A 105 15.12 13.16 9.54
C GLN A 105 14.52 11.98 8.77
N VAL A 106 13.78 11.10 9.46
CA VAL A 106 13.05 9.99 8.82
C VAL A 106 11.98 10.53 7.85
N ARG A 107 11.23 11.59 8.20
CA ARG A 107 10.28 12.23 7.27
C ARG A 107 10.99 12.84 6.05
N GLU A 108 12.09 13.55 6.26
CA GLU A 108 12.90 14.14 5.16
C GLU A 108 13.40 13.04 4.21
N LEU A 109 13.91 11.94 4.76
CA LEU A 109 14.32 10.76 4.00
C LEU A 109 13.14 10.18 3.21
N PHE A 110 11.95 10.02 3.80
CA PHE A 110 10.76 9.54 3.09
C PHE A 110 10.32 10.46 1.93
N GLN A 111 10.42 11.78 2.07
CA GLN A 111 10.09 12.75 1.01
C GLN A 111 11.08 12.69 -0.16
N ARG A 112 12.38 12.53 0.17
CA ARG A 112 13.48 12.42 -0.80
C ARG A 112 13.57 11.05 -1.47
N THR A 113 13.18 9.99 -0.77
CA THR A 113 13.09 8.64 -1.32
C THR A 113 12.01 8.64 -2.39
N PRO A 114 12.33 8.36 -3.66
CA PRO A 114 11.31 8.22 -4.68
C PRO A 114 10.36 7.08 -4.33
N ALA A 115 9.10 7.23 -4.71
CA ALA A 115 8.08 6.19 -4.63
C ALA A 115 7.63 5.79 -6.04
N LEU A 116 7.34 4.50 -6.22
CA LEU A 116 6.70 4.02 -7.44
C LEU A 116 5.24 4.47 -7.46
N ALA A 117 4.81 5.12 -8.55
CA ALA A 117 3.52 5.79 -8.66
C ALA A 117 2.31 4.91 -8.35
N ASN A 118 2.26 3.72 -8.95
CA ASN A 118 1.34 2.65 -8.61
C ASN A 118 2.18 1.41 -8.39
N TYR A 119 1.94 0.67 -7.30
CA TYR A 119 2.78 -0.46 -6.91
C TYR A 119 2.62 -1.63 -7.89
N THR A 120 3.32 -1.59 -9.03
CA THR A 120 3.18 -2.58 -10.10
C THR A 120 4.49 -3.05 -10.72
N VAL A 121 4.46 -4.25 -11.29
CA VAL A 121 5.55 -4.76 -12.13
C VAL A 121 5.33 -4.22 -13.54
N THR A 122 6.00 -3.12 -13.86
CA THR A 122 5.74 -2.35 -15.08
C THR A 122 6.08 -3.10 -16.37
N SER A 123 7.07 -3.99 -16.35
CA SER A 123 7.44 -4.81 -17.51
C SER A 123 6.36 -5.80 -17.94
N THR A 124 5.36 -6.02 -17.08
CA THR A 124 4.28 -6.99 -17.32
C THR A 124 2.92 -6.32 -17.40
N VAL A 125 2.73 -5.15 -16.77
CA VAL A 125 1.56 -4.28 -16.98
C VAL A 125 1.49 -3.78 -18.43
N GLU A 126 0.79 -4.53 -19.28
CA GLU A 126 0.42 -4.09 -20.61
C GLU A 126 -0.98 -3.43 -20.52
N ASN A 127 -1.05 -2.13 -20.77
CA ASN A 127 -2.30 -1.35 -20.83
C ASN A 127 -3.11 -1.23 -19.50
N SER A 128 -2.52 -1.50 -18.33
CA SER A 128 -3.24 -1.46 -17.02
C SER A 128 -2.78 -0.34 -16.06
N ASP A 129 -2.71 0.90 -16.53
CA ASP A 129 -2.12 2.05 -15.79
C ASP A 129 -2.77 2.41 -14.44
N TYR A 130 -4.06 2.07 -14.23
CA TYR A 130 -4.82 2.40 -13.02
C TYR A 130 -4.63 1.38 -11.89
N VAL A 131 -4.05 0.25 -12.24
CA VAL A 131 -3.77 -0.83 -11.31
C VAL A 131 -2.70 -0.36 -10.34
N SER A 132 -2.96 -0.48 -9.06
CA SER A 132 -1.94 -0.48 -8.01
C SER A 132 -2.03 -1.79 -7.26
N MET A 133 -0.88 -2.33 -6.88
CA MET A 133 -0.71 -3.66 -6.29
C MET A 133 -1.01 -4.84 -7.25
N ALA A 134 -0.70 -4.71 -8.56
CA ALA A 134 -0.68 -5.87 -9.46
C ALA A 134 0.50 -5.93 -10.43
N ALA A 135 0.59 -7.06 -11.12
CA ALA A 135 1.62 -7.42 -12.08
C ALA A 135 0.98 -8.27 -13.18
N HIS A 136 1.55 -8.21 -14.38
CA HIS A 136 0.82 -8.43 -15.62
C HIS A 136 -0.23 -7.31 -15.82
N LEU A 137 -0.96 -7.17 -16.90
CA LEU A 137 -2.05 -7.99 -17.40
C LEU A 137 -1.86 -8.02 -18.94
N LYS A 138 -2.15 -9.03 -19.77
CA LYS A 138 -2.88 -10.31 -19.66
C LYS A 138 -2.28 -11.35 -18.70
N ASN A 139 -3.10 -12.32 -18.27
CA ASN A 139 -2.91 -13.14 -17.07
C ASN A 139 -2.94 -12.24 -15.82
N CYS A 140 -4.08 -12.13 -15.14
CA CYS A 140 -4.40 -10.86 -14.46
C CYS A 140 -4.95 -11.06 -13.06
N TYR A 141 -4.50 -10.23 -12.12
CA TYR A 141 -4.32 -10.77 -10.78
C TYR A 141 -4.21 -9.72 -9.69
N LEU A 142 -4.99 -9.84 -8.61
CA LEU A 142 -4.84 -9.13 -7.31
C LEU A 142 -4.51 -7.63 -7.31
N THR A 143 -4.73 -6.93 -8.42
CA THR A 143 -5.33 -5.61 -8.39
C THR A 143 -6.41 -5.64 -7.32
N THR A 144 -6.48 -4.68 -6.39
CA THR A 144 -7.43 -4.82 -5.24
C THR A 144 -8.89 -5.00 -5.69
N TYR A 145 -9.18 -4.56 -6.92
CA TYR A 145 -10.31 -4.93 -7.80
C TYR A 145 -9.69 -5.12 -9.20
N SER A 146 -9.96 -6.20 -9.96
CA SER A 146 -9.30 -6.51 -11.26
C SER A 146 -10.28 -7.02 -12.33
N ASP A 147 -10.26 -6.49 -13.55
CA ASP A 147 -11.23 -6.84 -14.60
C ASP A 147 -10.69 -6.76 -16.05
N PHE A 148 -11.37 -7.45 -16.98
CA PHE A 148 -11.10 -7.55 -18.44
C PHE A 148 -9.76 -8.14 -18.84
N ASN A 149 -9.65 -9.40 -18.48
CA ASN A 149 -8.41 -10.09 -18.32
C ASN A 149 -8.52 -11.48 -18.95
N GLU A 150 -7.57 -11.87 -19.78
CA GLU A 150 -7.36 -13.30 -20.05
C GLU A 150 -6.66 -13.92 -18.84
N ASP A 151 -7.03 -15.14 -18.47
CA ASP A 151 -6.58 -15.90 -17.29
C ASP A 151 -6.55 -15.06 -16.00
N CYS A 152 -7.72 -14.80 -15.43
CA CYS A 152 -7.89 -13.81 -14.36
C CYS A 152 -8.24 -14.39 -12.97
N LEU A 153 -7.27 -14.40 -12.06
CA LEU A 153 -7.38 -15.11 -10.78
C LEU A 153 -7.10 -14.20 -9.58
N TYR A 154 -7.62 -14.59 -8.41
CA TYR A 154 -7.47 -13.94 -7.10
C TYR A 154 -7.36 -12.39 -7.10
N ALA A 155 -8.46 -11.64 -7.19
CA ALA A 155 -8.55 -10.31 -6.57
C ALA A 155 -9.53 -10.30 -5.40
N SER A 156 -9.60 -9.18 -4.67
CA SER A 156 -10.72 -8.97 -3.74
C SER A 156 -12.06 -8.79 -4.47
N PHE A 157 -12.04 -8.49 -5.78
CA PHE A 157 -13.20 -8.44 -6.67
C PHE A 157 -12.75 -8.63 -8.14
N ILE A 158 -13.22 -9.65 -8.87
CA ILE A 158 -12.95 -9.87 -10.31
C ILE A 158 -14.23 -10.08 -11.11
N LEU A 159 -14.23 -9.57 -12.35
CA LEU A 159 -15.39 -9.48 -13.22
C LEU A 159 -15.04 -9.74 -14.69
N TYR A 160 -16.00 -10.33 -15.44
CA TYR A 160 -16.04 -10.41 -16.92
C TYR A 160 -14.70 -10.76 -17.60
N SER A 161 -14.00 -11.73 -17.02
CA SER A 161 -12.67 -12.12 -17.47
C SER A 161 -12.69 -13.59 -17.90
N LYS A 162 -11.73 -14.00 -18.74
CA LYS A 162 -11.58 -15.39 -19.21
C LYS A 162 -10.62 -16.17 -18.31
N GLY A 163 -10.72 -17.49 -18.29
CA GLY A 163 -9.87 -18.34 -17.44
C GLY A 163 -9.93 -17.97 -15.96
N CYS A 164 -11.10 -17.59 -15.44
CA CYS A 164 -11.20 -17.07 -14.07
C CYS A 164 -11.33 -18.13 -13.01
N VAL A 165 -10.51 -18.04 -11.97
CA VAL A 165 -10.52 -18.98 -10.85
C VAL A 165 -10.30 -18.24 -9.53
N ASP A 166 -11.15 -18.59 -8.54
CA ASP A 166 -10.95 -18.34 -7.11
C ASP A 166 -10.64 -16.88 -6.75
N ASN A 167 -11.60 -15.99 -7.01
CA ASN A 167 -11.56 -14.60 -6.57
C ASN A 167 -12.41 -14.42 -5.32
N LEU A 168 -12.04 -13.49 -4.43
CA LEU A 168 -12.77 -13.28 -3.16
C LEU A 168 -14.25 -12.94 -3.42
N MET A 169 -14.50 -12.21 -4.51
CA MET A 169 -15.79 -12.12 -5.20
C MET A 169 -15.53 -12.24 -6.70
N VAL A 170 -16.25 -13.14 -7.37
CA VAL A 170 -16.23 -13.36 -8.82
C VAL A 170 -17.63 -13.24 -9.37
N ASP A 171 -17.82 -12.56 -10.49
CA ASP A 171 -19.13 -12.48 -11.16
C ASP A 171 -19.01 -12.35 -12.69
N HIS A 172 -19.94 -12.99 -13.41
CA HIS A 172 -20.02 -13.07 -14.88
C HIS A 172 -18.70 -13.43 -15.63
N CYS A 173 -17.78 -14.15 -14.98
CA CYS A 173 -16.60 -14.68 -15.65
C CYS A 173 -16.89 -16.00 -16.39
N GLU A 174 -16.18 -16.22 -17.49
CA GLU A 174 -16.22 -17.45 -18.28
C GLU A 174 -14.88 -18.20 -18.19
N PHE A 175 -14.88 -19.51 -18.46
CA PHE A 175 -13.66 -20.32 -18.54
C PHE A 175 -13.03 -20.14 -19.92
#